data_AF-A0A3L7TIW6-F1
#
_entry.id   AF-A0A3L7TIW6-F1
#
_cell.length_a   1.000
_cell.length_b   1.000
_cell.length_c   1.000
_cell.angle_alpha   90.00
_cell.angle_beta   90.00
_cell.angle_gamma   90.00
#
_symmetry.space_group_name_H-M   'P 1'
#
loop_
_entity.id
_entity.type
_entity.pdbx_description
1 polymer ?
#
loop_
_entity_poly.entity_id
_entity_poly.type
_entity_poly.pdbx_seq_one_letter_code
_entity_poly.pdbx_strand_id
1 'polypeptide(L)'
;MQINARSLFSRSTESINTSRLGARRLFVGALLVTTLAVGGCGVANQAIRSDFTDFNGIIQFNQSQQMLLNLVRLHYREPPMFLQAGSLTASYSSTAGGGASFGFEEGSASTYGLDLDYEFASKPTISYTPIEGKAYVTQFMTEVSFETFCLLVRAGWPVTKLCELLVERVTIDPAAPMRNHSSSPSYASFTAMVAKLQAAQDTGQLSVVNSNGALAVMAGTDLIHVDSFQLRSLADAMFVASKNIETPIAHQGRAKNGQSNGQINIQVSRDAPRDAVVWVQYSGHYFSIDNTDIPSKDTLALLMQLFRIQAAPSTGAPLLTIPAR
;
A
#
# COMPACT_ATOMS: atom_id res chain seq x y z
N MET A 1 9.04 -69.34 82.70
CA MET A 1 10.49 -69.31 82.40
C MET A 1 10.79 -67.94 81.77
N GLN A 2 10.79 -66.90 82.60
CA GLN A 2 11.96 -66.18 83.11
C GLN A 2 12.75 -65.38 82.05
N ILE A 3 12.57 -64.05 82.15
CA ILE A 3 13.59 -62.98 82.16
C ILE A 3 14.41 -62.77 80.87
N ASN A 4 14.26 -61.60 80.22
CA ASN A 4 15.17 -60.48 80.47
C ASN A 4 14.70 -59.14 79.90
N ALA A 5 14.75 -58.12 80.76
CA ALA A 5 14.72 -56.72 80.42
C ALA A 5 16.16 -56.23 80.24
N ARG A 6 16.41 -55.36 79.26
CA ARG A 6 17.51 -54.40 79.33
C ARG A 6 17.12 -53.08 78.69
N SER A 7 17.49 -52.05 79.41
CA SER A 7 17.09 -50.65 79.38
C SER A 7 18.07 -49.77 78.60
N LEU A 8 17.52 -48.70 78.00
CA LEU A 8 17.97 -47.29 78.00
C LEU A 8 19.39 -46.92 77.53
N PHE A 9 19.46 -46.06 76.49
CA PHE A 9 20.34 -44.88 76.24
C PHE A 9 20.11 -44.50 74.75
N SER A 10 19.87 -43.29 74.23
CA SER A 10 19.61 -41.92 74.70
C SER A 10 19.11 -41.08 73.50
N ARG A 11 18.42 -39.95 73.75
CA ARG A 11 18.37 -38.66 73.02
C ARG A 11 18.76 -38.64 71.52
N SER A 12 18.04 -37.99 70.60
CA SER A 12 17.50 -36.63 70.67
C SER A 12 16.56 -36.33 69.50
N THR A 13 15.53 -35.54 69.82
CA THR A 13 14.79 -34.59 68.98
C THR A 13 15.48 -34.10 67.71
N GLU A 14 14.78 -34.18 66.57
CA GLU A 14 14.84 -33.16 65.52
C GLU A 14 13.52 -33.09 64.74
N SER A 15 12.63 -32.22 65.21
CA SER A 15 11.48 -31.73 64.44
C SER A 15 11.91 -30.49 63.66
N ILE A 16 12.22 -30.59 62.37
CA ILE A 16 12.61 -29.42 61.56
C ILE A 16 11.96 -29.43 60.16
N ASN A 17 11.05 -28.47 59.97
CA ASN A 17 10.76 -27.71 58.73
C ASN A 17 10.34 -28.42 57.43
N THR A 18 9.21 -29.14 57.40
CA THR A 18 8.57 -29.53 56.11
C THR A 18 7.54 -28.51 55.59
N SER A 19 7.06 -27.55 56.41
CA SER A 19 5.97 -26.64 56.03
C SER A 19 6.40 -25.37 55.29
N ARG A 20 7.65 -24.91 55.43
CA ARG A 20 8.14 -23.66 54.80
C ARG A 20 8.56 -23.83 53.32
N LEU A 21 8.86 -25.07 52.88
CA LEU A 21 9.26 -25.34 51.50
C LEU A 21 8.06 -25.37 50.54
N GLY A 22 6.91 -25.91 50.99
CA GLY A 22 5.67 -25.97 50.19
C GLY A 22 5.10 -24.58 49.88
N ALA A 23 5.10 -23.68 50.87
CA ALA A 23 4.62 -22.31 50.70
C ALA A 23 5.49 -21.48 49.73
N ARG A 24 6.83 -21.63 49.75
CA ARG A 24 7.73 -20.97 48.78
C ARG A 24 7.53 -21.49 47.36
N ARG A 25 7.29 -22.80 47.18
CA ARG A 25 7.07 -23.39 45.84
C ARG A 25 5.74 -22.96 45.23
N LEU A 26 4.68 -22.86 46.03
CA LEU A 26 3.38 -22.33 45.61
C LEU A 26 3.44 -20.84 45.24
N PHE A 27 4.17 -20.03 46.02
CA PHE A 27 4.35 -18.60 45.71
C PHE A 27 5.16 -18.36 44.44
N VAL A 28 6.21 -19.16 44.19
CA VAL A 28 7.02 -19.07 42.96
C VAL A 28 6.22 -19.51 41.74
N GLY A 29 5.40 -20.57 41.85
CA GLY A 29 4.49 -21.00 40.80
C GLY A 29 3.43 -19.95 40.47
N ALA A 30 2.82 -19.34 41.49
CA ALA A 30 1.85 -18.26 41.30
C ALA A 30 2.48 -17.01 40.66
N LEU A 31 3.70 -16.63 41.06
CA LEU A 31 4.42 -15.51 40.48
C LEU A 31 4.74 -15.74 38.99
N LEU A 32 5.16 -16.96 38.62
CA LEU A 32 5.49 -17.32 37.24
C LEU A 32 4.26 -17.27 36.32
N VAL A 33 3.13 -17.82 36.78
CA VAL A 33 1.85 -17.78 36.05
C VAL A 33 1.35 -16.35 35.86
N THR A 34 1.52 -15.49 36.88
CA THR A 34 1.11 -14.08 36.80
C THR A 34 2.00 -13.30 35.83
N THR A 35 3.31 -13.55 35.79
CA THR A 35 4.21 -12.93 34.80
C THR A 35 3.94 -13.39 33.37
N LEU A 36 3.56 -14.65 33.16
CA LEU A 36 3.16 -15.18 31.84
C LEU A 36 1.84 -14.56 31.36
N ALA A 37 0.87 -14.37 32.26
CA ALA A 37 -0.42 -13.76 31.93
C ALA A 37 -0.29 -12.27 31.55
N VAL A 38 0.54 -11.50 32.26
CA VAL A 38 0.75 -10.07 31.96
C VAL A 38 1.65 -9.88 30.72
N GLY A 39 2.63 -10.75 30.50
CA GLY A 39 3.46 -10.76 29.29
C GLY A 39 2.67 -11.07 28.02
N GLY A 40 1.69 -11.97 28.09
CA GLY A 40 0.84 -12.35 26.96
C GLY A 40 0.01 -11.19 26.39
N CYS A 41 -0.50 -10.30 27.25
CA CYS A 41 -1.27 -9.12 26.81
C CYS A 41 -0.40 -8.06 26.11
N GLY A 42 0.87 -7.90 26.52
CA GLY A 42 1.80 -6.97 25.89
C GLY A 42 2.25 -7.44 24.49
N VAL A 43 2.54 -8.74 24.35
CA VAL A 43 2.94 -9.35 23.08
C VAL A 43 1.79 -9.31 22.06
N ALA A 44 0.54 -9.57 22.49
CA ALA A 44 -0.62 -9.52 21.61
C ALA A 44 -0.90 -8.11 21.05
N ASN A 45 -0.80 -7.05 21.87
CA ASN A 45 -1.06 -5.68 21.43
C ASN A 45 0.03 -5.16 20.46
N GLN A 46 1.28 -5.57 20.68
CA GLN A 46 2.39 -5.20 19.78
C GLN A 46 2.33 -5.95 18.44
N ALA A 47 1.91 -7.22 18.44
CA ALA A 47 1.64 -7.98 17.22
C ALA A 47 0.56 -7.30 16.35
N ILE A 48 -0.56 -6.89 16.95
CA ILE A 48 -1.68 -6.22 16.24
C ILE A 48 -1.23 -4.90 15.57
N ARG A 49 -0.35 -4.12 16.21
CA ARG A 49 0.16 -2.86 15.63
C ARG A 49 1.16 -3.07 14.50
N SER A 50 2.00 -4.11 14.59
CA SER A 50 2.90 -4.51 13.50
C SER A 50 2.10 -4.91 12.26
N ASP A 51 1.10 -5.77 12.48
CA ASP A 51 0.21 -6.28 11.43
C ASP A 51 -0.49 -5.15 10.66
N PHE A 52 -1.01 -4.12 11.34
CA PHE A 52 -1.67 -3.00 10.65
C PHE A 52 -0.73 -2.24 9.70
N THR A 53 0.52 -2.00 10.11
CA THR A 53 1.53 -1.30 9.30
C THR A 53 1.86 -2.13 8.06
N ASP A 54 2.12 -3.42 8.23
CA ASP A 54 2.46 -4.34 7.16
C ASP A 54 1.30 -4.51 6.17
N PHE A 55 0.06 -4.61 6.66
CA PHE A 55 -1.12 -4.71 5.81
C PHE A 55 -1.37 -3.46 4.99
N ASN A 56 -1.29 -2.27 5.61
CA ASN A 56 -1.45 -1.02 4.87
C ASN A 56 -0.39 -0.91 3.76
N GLY A 57 0.86 -1.30 4.06
CA GLY A 57 1.95 -1.38 3.09
C GLY A 57 1.64 -2.34 1.92
N ILE A 58 1.15 -3.55 2.22
CA ILE A 58 0.79 -4.55 1.19
C ILE A 58 -0.35 -4.03 0.30
N ILE A 59 -1.39 -3.42 0.86
CA ILE A 59 -2.52 -2.89 0.08
C ILE A 59 -2.04 -1.75 -0.83
N GLN A 60 -1.26 -0.82 -0.28
CA GLN A 60 -0.69 0.29 -1.05
C GLN A 60 0.20 -0.21 -2.18
N PHE A 61 1.10 -1.15 -1.89
CA PHE A 61 2.01 -1.73 -2.89
C PHE A 61 1.26 -2.48 -3.99
N ASN A 62 0.27 -3.32 -3.64
CA ASN A 62 -0.56 -4.02 -4.61
C ASN A 62 -1.31 -3.06 -5.55
N GLN A 63 -1.83 -1.95 -5.01
CA GLN A 63 -2.49 -0.93 -5.82
C GLN A 63 -1.51 -0.26 -6.80
N SER A 64 -0.31 0.09 -6.35
CA SER A 64 0.75 0.62 -7.21
C SER A 64 1.17 -0.40 -8.28
N GLN A 65 1.27 -1.69 -7.94
CA GLN A 65 1.57 -2.75 -8.91
C GLN A 65 0.48 -2.88 -9.97
N GLN A 66 -0.80 -2.83 -9.59
CA GLN A 66 -1.89 -2.85 -10.56
C GLN A 66 -1.82 -1.67 -11.54
N MET A 67 -1.55 -0.47 -11.04
CA MET A 67 -1.36 0.71 -11.89
C MET A 67 -0.19 0.53 -12.85
N LEU A 68 0.99 0.13 -12.35
CA LEU A 68 2.17 -0.09 -13.18
C LEU A 68 1.93 -1.17 -14.24
N LEU A 69 1.32 -2.30 -13.85
CA LEU A 69 0.99 -3.37 -14.78
C LEU A 69 0.06 -2.88 -15.90
N ASN A 70 -0.92 -2.04 -15.57
CA ASN A 70 -1.83 -1.49 -16.57
C ASN A 70 -1.16 -0.45 -17.48
N LEU A 71 -0.19 0.32 -17.00
CA LEU A 71 0.65 1.16 -17.87
C LEU A 71 1.46 0.31 -18.86
N VAL A 72 2.03 -0.79 -18.39
CA VAL A 72 2.77 -1.76 -19.24
C VAL A 72 1.83 -2.40 -20.27
N ARG A 73 0.63 -2.83 -19.87
CA ARG A 73 -0.40 -3.33 -20.79
C ARG A 73 -0.75 -2.32 -21.87
N LEU A 74 -1.00 -1.07 -21.49
CA LEU A 74 -1.30 0.00 -22.44
C LEU A 74 -0.16 0.24 -23.44
N HIS A 75 1.10 0.11 -23.00
CA HIS A 75 2.27 0.17 -23.88
C HIS A 75 2.28 -0.95 -24.94
N TYR A 76 1.90 -2.15 -24.53
CA TYR A 76 1.74 -3.33 -25.39
C TYR A 76 0.39 -3.42 -26.11
N ARG A 77 -0.42 -2.35 -26.09
CA ARG A 77 -1.76 -2.29 -26.72
C ARG A 77 -2.78 -3.30 -26.15
N GLU A 78 -2.59 -3.69 -24.91
CA GLU A 78 -3.54 -4.51 -24.17
C GLU A 78 -4.51 -3.63 -23.35
N PRO A 79 -5.77 -4.06 -23.19
CA PRO A 79 -6.73 -3.33 -22.38
C PRO A 79 -6.32 -3.34 -20.88
N PRO A 80 -6.44 -2.22 -20.17
CA PRO A 80 -6.17 -2.18 -18.73
C PRO A 80 -7.28 -2.92 -17.96
N MET A 81 -6.92 -3.53 -16.85
CA MET A 81 -7.85 -4.21 -15.94
C MET A 81 -7.48 -3.91 -14.49
N PHE A 82 -8.44 -3.40 -13.74
CA PHE A 82 -8.28 -3.08 -12.33
C PHE A 82 -9.19 -3.97 -11.48
N LEU A 83 -8.66 -4.37 -10.33
CA LEU A 83 -9.38 -5.15 -9.33
C LEU A 83 -9.65 -4.28 -8.11
N GLN A 84 -10.91 -4.17 -7.74
CA GLN A 84 -11.31 -3.53 -6.49
C GLN A 84 -11.25 -4.54 -5.35
N ALA A 85 -10.61 -4.16 -4.24
CA ALA A 85 -10.65 -4.97 -3.02
C ALA A 85 -12.03 -4.82 -2.36
N GLY A 86 -12.73 -5.93 -2.14
CA GLY A 86 -14.07 -5.97 -1.55
C GLY A 86 -14.03 -6.07 -0.02
N SER A 87 -13.53 -7.18 0.51
CA SER A 87 -13.44 -7.41 1.97
C SER A 87 -12.10 -8.02 2.36
N LEU A 88 -11.68 -7.73 3.59
CA LEU A 88 -10.49 -8.28 4.23
C LEU A 88 -10.94 -9.12 5.44
N THR A 89 -10.71 -10.42 5.39
CA THR A 89 -11.01 -11.33 6.51
C THR A 89 -9.71 -11.91 7.05
N ALA A 90 -9.42 -11.69 8.34
CA ALA A 90 -8.30 -12.32 9.03
C ALA A 90 -8.81 -13.51 9.86
N SER A 91 -8.16 -14.66 9.73
CA SER A 91 -8.35 -15.81 10.62
C SER A 91 -7.16 -15.88 11.57
N TYR A 92 -7.42 -16.03 12.87
CA TYR A 92 -6.38 -16.15 13.90
C TYR A 92 -6.42 -17.57 14.46
N SER A 93 -5.30 -18.29 14.36
CA SER A 93 -5.11 -19.56 15.06
C SER A 93 -4.03 -19.39 16.12
N SER A 94 -4.35 -19.79 17.34
CA SER A 94 -3.39 -19.91 18.45
C SER A 94 -3.36 -21.38 18.86
N THR A 95 -2.24 -22.03 18.65
CA THR A 95 -1.96 -23.39 19.11
C THR A 95 -0.92 -23.32 20.21
N ALA A 96 -1.29 -23.82 21.38
CA ALA A 96 -0.39 -24.03 22.50
C ALA A 96 -0.35 -25.54 22.76
N GLY A 97 0.78 -26.15 22.47
CA GLY A 97 1.06 -27.54 22.79
C GLY A 97 2.07 -27.63 23.95
N GLY A 98 2.19 -28.84 24.48
CA GLY A 98 3.17 -29.15 25.51
C GLY A 98 3.40 -30.65 25.54
N GLY A 99 4.63 -31.07 25.30
CA GLY A 99 5.05 -32.46 25.29
C GLY A 99 5.99 -32.75 26.45
N ALA A 100 5.76 -33.88 27.14
CA ALA A 100 6.73 -34.43 28.09
C ALA A 100 7.21 -35.77 27.56
N SER A 101 8.51 -35.90 27.28
CA SER A 101 9.11 -37.14 26.80
C SER A 101 9.99 -37.78 27.87
N PHE A 102 9.82 -39.09 28.03
CA PHE A 102 10.61 -39.94 28.93
C PHE A 102 11.25 -41.04 28.08
N GLY A 103 12.57 -40.99 27.92
CA GLY A 103 13.35 -41.98 27.18
C GLY A 103 14.33 -42.73 28.10
N PHE A 104 14.35 -44.05 27.98
CA PHE A 104 15.37 -44.89 28.59
C PHE A 104 16.28 -45.43 27.48
N GLU A 105 17.52 -44.94 27.39
CA GLU A 105 18.54 -45.55 26.53
C GLU A 105 19.33 -46.58 27.34
N GLU A 106 19.44 -47.79 26.80
CA GLU A 106 20.14 -48.89 27.46
C GLU A 106 21.66 -48.62 27.45
N GLY A 107 22.18 -48.11 28.58
CA GLY A 107 23.62 -47.93 28.81
C GLY A 107 24.09 -46.52 29.16
N SER A 108 23.27 -45.47 29.06
CA SER A 108 23.62 -44.14 29.59
C SER A 108 22.39 -43.28 29.90
N ALA A 109 22.58 -42.27 30.77
CA ALA A 109 21.60 -41.50 31.54
C ALA A 109 20.18 -41.28 30.94
N SER A 110 19.17 -41.35 31.83
CA SER A 110 17.77 -41.00 31.53
C SER A 110 17.66 -39.58 30.97
N THR A 111 17.10 -39.45 29.76
CA THR A 111 16.88 -38.14 29.12
C THR A 111 15.44 -37.69 29.38
N TYR A 112 15.31 -36.53 30.03
CA TYR A 112 14.03 -35.86 30.28
C TYR A 112 13.90 -34.69 29.32
N GLY A 113 12.88 -34.71 28.47
CA GLY A 113 12.55 -33.60 27.57
C GLY A 113 11.26 -32.91 27.97
N LEU A 114 11.30 -31.59 28.12
CA LEU A 114 10.13 -30.73 28.22
C LEU A 114 10.07 -29.89 26.95
N ASP A 115 9.02 -30.06 26.16
CA ASP A 115 8.77 -29.29 24.95
C ASP A 115 7.58 -28.35 25.17
N LEU A 116 7.75 -27.09 24.83
CA LEU A 116 6.74 -26.05 24.92
C LEU A 116 6.63 -25.38 23.55
N ASP A 117 5.60 -25.74 22.80
CA ASP A 117 5.30 -25.17 21.50
C ASP A 117 4.20 -24.11 21.61
N TYR A 118 4.51 -22.90 21.17
CA TYR A 118 3.55 -21.80 21.02
C TYR A 118 3.63 -21.26 19.60
N GLU A 119 2.59 -21.49 18.80
CA GLU A 119 2.48 -21.01 17.43
C GLU A 119 1.29 -20.06 17.31
N PHE A 120 1.58 -18.83 16.87
CA PHE A 120 0.58 -17.82 16.54
C PHE A 120 0.64 -17.53 15.04
N ALA A 121 -0.47 -17.72 14.34
CA ALA A 121 -0.55 -17.47 12.89
C ALA A 121 -1.84 -16.72 12.52
N SER A 122 -1.68 -15.70 11.67
CA SER A 122 -2.78 -14.98 11.04
C SER A 122 -2.59 -14.92 9.52
N LYS A 123 -3.55 -15.49 8.76
CA LYS A 123 -3.56 -15.41 7.29
C LYS A 123 -4.74 -14.57 6.82
N PRO A 124 -4.53 -13.30 6.41
CA PRO A 124 -5.59 -12.50 5.82
C PRO A 124 -5.96 -13.02 4.43
N THR A 125 -7.24 -13.02 4.11
CA THR A 125 -7.75 -13.24 2.76
C THR A 125 -8.38 -11.94 2.25
N ILE A 126 -7.91 -11.45 1.10
CA ILE A 126 -8.46 -10.27 0.41
C ILE A 126 -9.25 -10.76 -0.80
N SER A 127 -10.54 -10.44 -0.86
CA SER A 127 -11.36 -10.70 -2.04
C SER A 127 -11.23 -9.56 -3.03
N TYR A 128 -10.90 -9.88 -4.28
CA TYR A 128 -10.78 -8.93 -5.39
C TYR A 128 -11.89 -9.14 -6.42
N THR A 129 -12.46 -8.06 -6.93
CA THR A 129 -13.48 -8.09 -7.98
C THR A 129 -13.08 -7.15 -9.12
N PRO A 130 -13.15 -7.59 -10.39
CA PRO A 130 -12.88 -6.72 -11.53
C PRO A 130 -13.83 -5.52 -11.60
N ILE A 131 -13.30 -4.36 -12.00
CA ILE A 131 -14.11 -3.18 -12.30
C ILE A 131 -14.64 -3.30 -13.74
N GLU A 132 -15.95 -3.44 -13.90
CA GLU A 132 -16.60 -3.68 -15.19
C GLU A 132 -17.84 -2.81 -15.42
N GLY A 133 -18.38 -2.85 -16.63
CA GLY A 133 -19.65 -2.21 -16.99
C GLY A 133 -19.67 -0.69 -16.73
N LYS A 134 -20.72 -0.21 -16.07
CA LYS A 134 -20.92 1.22 -15.79
C LYS A 134 -19.82 1.80 -14.91
N ALA A 135 -19.35 1.04 -13.90
CA ALA A 135 -18.28 1.49 -13.01
C ALA A 135 -16.99 1.76 -13.79
N TYR A 136 -16.65 0.89 -14.76
CA TYR A 136 -15.50 1.10 -15.63
C TYR A 136 -15.64 2.39 -16.46
N VAL A 137 -16.78 2.61 -17.10
CA VAL A 137 -17.01 3.82 -17.92
C VAL A 137 -16.94 5.09 -17.07
N THR A 138 -17.62 5.11 -15.92
CA THR A 138 -17.64 6.27 -15.03
C THR A 138 -16.26 6.57 -14.43
N GLN A 139 -15.50 5.55 -14.04
CA GLN A 139 -14.22 5.75 -13.36
C GLN A 139 -13.02 5.94 -14.28
N PHE A 140 -13.03 5.34 -15.48
CA PHE A 140 -11.87 5.34 -16.37
C PHE A 140 -12.06 6.15 -17.64
N MET A 141 -13.25 6.07 -18.24
CA MET A 141 -13.50 6.60 -19.58
C MET A 141 -14.11 8.00 -19.56
N THR A 142 -14.69 8.41 -18.44
CA THR A 142 -15.25 9.75 -18.26
C THR A 142 -14.10 10.74 -18.05
N GLU A 143 -14.24 11.94 -18.62
CA GLU A 143 -13.28 13.02 -18.39
C GLU A 143 -13.18 13.35 -16.90
N VAL A 144 -11.96 13.63 -16.43
CA VAL A 144 -11.77 14.14 -15.07
C VAL A 144 -12.53 15.46 -14.94
N SER A 145 -13.37 15.59 -13.90
CA SER A 145 -14.12 16.83 -13.70
C SER A 145 -13.20 17.99 -13.35
N PHE A 146 -13.56 19.20 -13.78
CA PHE A 146 -12.78 20.39 -13.42
C PHE A 146 -12.79 20.68 -11.91
N GLU A 147 -13.83 20.25 -11.21
CA GLU A 147 -13.90 20.26 -9.75
C GLU A 147 -12.77 19.41 -9.15
N THR A 148 -12.53 18.22 -9.70
CA THR A 148 -11.42 17.35 -9.29
C THR A 148 -10.07 18.02 -9.57
N PHE A 149 -9.92 18.63 -10.75
CA PHE A 149 -8.72 19.40 -11.10
C PHE A 149 -8.47 20.52 -10.07
N CYS A 150 -9.49 21.33 -9.77
CA CYS A 150 -9.43 22.40 -8.78
C CYS A 150 -9.13 21.87 -7.36
N LEU A 151 -9.70 20.73 -6.98
CA LEU A 151 -9.39 20.06 -5.71
C LEU A 151 -7.91 19.69 -5.63
N LEU A 152 -7.34 19.15 -6.71
CA LEU A 152 -5.92 18.79 -6.75
C LEU A 152 -5.01 20.03 -6.68
N VAL A 153 -5.36 21.13 -7.36
CA VAL A 153 -4.65 22.42 -7.23
C VAL A 153 -4.65 22.89 -5.76
N ARG A 154 -5.81 22.85 -5.10
CA ARG A 154 -5.94 23.24 -3.68
C ARG A 154 -5.22 22.28 -2.73
N ALA A 155 -5.09 21.01 -3.09
CA ALA A 155 -4.33 20.02 -2.35
C ALA A 155 -2.80 20.21 -2.49
N GLY A 156 -2.34 21.17 -3.29
CA GLY A 156 -0.93 21.52 -3.44
C GLY A 156 -0.21 20.80 -4.57
N TRP A 157 -0.94 20.15 -5.49
CA TRP A 157 -0.31 19.58 -6.68
C TRP A 157 0.23 20.69 -7.60
N PRO A 158 1.45 20.55 -8.15
CA PRO A 158 1.98 21.50 -9.13
C PRO A 158 1.07 21.59 -10.35
N VAL A 159 0.66 22.79 -10.72
CA VAL A 159 -0.25 23.01 -11.85
C VAL A 159 0.40 22.56 -13.15
N THR A 160 1.72 22.67 -13.28
CA THR A 160 2.46 22.09 -14.41
C THR A 160 2.17 20.60 -14.57
N LYS A 161 2.27 19.82 -13.48
CA LYS A 161 2.04 18.37 -13.51
C LYS A 161 0.58 18.04 -13.85
N LEU A 162 -0.36 18.77 -13.26
CA LEU A 162 -1.79 18.60 -13.54
C LEU A 162 -2.12 18.92 -15.00
N CYS A 163 -1.61 20.04 -15.55
CA CYS A 163 -1.87 20.41 -16.93
C CYS A 163 -1.21 19.44 -17.92
N GLU A 164 0.04 19.05 -17.69
CA GLU A 164 0.75 18.11 -18.55
C GLU A 164 0.07 16.75 -18.63
N LEU A 165 -0.48 16.25 -17.51
CA LEU A 165 -1.09 14.93 -17.46
C LEU A 165 -2.59 14.93 -17.77
N LEU A 166 -3.34 15.96 -17.35
CA LEU A 166 -4.81 15.96 -17.36
C LEU A 166 -5.43 16.89 -18.39
N VAL A 167 -4.74 17.93 -18.85
CA VAL A 167 -5.31 18.83 -19.86
C VAL A 167 -4.96 18.31 -21.24
N GLU A 168 -5.97 18.07 -22.07
CA GLU A 168 -5.76 17.73 -23.48
C GLU A 168 -5.63 18.99 -24.34
N ARG A 169 -6.51 19.96 -24.10
CA ARG A 169 -6.63 21.16 -24.90
C ARG A 169 -7.15 22.32 -24.05
N VAL A 170 -6.68 23.52 -24.35
CA VAL A 170 -7.21 24.77 -23.82
C VAL A 170 -7.67 25.68 -24.95
N THR A 171 -8.89 26.20 -24.86
CA THR A 171 -9.50 27.09 -25.86
C THR A 171 -9.95 28.39 -25.19
N ILE A 172 -9.04 29.37 -25.12
CA ILE A 172 -9.34 30.73 -24.65
C ILE A 172 -9.80 31.58 -25.84
N ASP A 173 -9.04 31.55 -26.93
CA ASP A 173 -9.42 32.09 -28.22
C ASP A 173 -9.87 30.93 -29.14
N PRO A 174 -11.13 30.92 -29.61
CA PRO A 174 -11.63 29.92 -30.56
C PRO A 174 -10.79 29.80 -31.85
N ALA A 175 -10.10 30.88 -32.27
CA ALA A 175 -9.24 30.87 -33.45
C ALA A 175 -7.87 30.20 -33.20
N ALA A 176 -7.43 30.09 -31.95
CA ALA A 176 -6.10 29.62 -31.57
C ALA A 176 -6.11 28.61 -30.40
N PRO A 177 -6.71 27.42 -30.58
CA PRO A 177 -6.72 26.40 -29.53
C PRO A 177 -5.31 25.84 -29.25
N MET A 178 -4.97 25.76 -27.97
CA MET A 178 -3.70 25.24 -27.46
C MET A 178 -3.83 23.75 -27.17
N ARG A 179 -3.01 22.91 -27.81
CA ARG A 179 -3.06 21.45 -27.62
C ARG A 179 -1.85 20.95 -26.84
N ASN A 180 -2.09 20.07 -25.86
CA ASN A 180 -1.06 19.37 -25.12
C ASN A 180 -0.55 18.14 -25.89
N HIS A 181 0.20 18.39 -26.97
CA HIS A 181 0.84 17.35 -27.76
C HIS A 181 2.09 17.90 -28.44
N SER A 182 3.25 17.27 -28.22
CA SER A 182 4.56 17.77 -28.69
C SER A 182 4.65 18.00 -30.20
N SER A 183 3.91 17.24 -31.01
CA SER A 183 3.86 17.43 -32.47
C SER A 183 2.91 18.54 -32.93
N SER A 184 2.19 19.20 -32.02
CA SER A 184 1.22 20.25 -32.37
C SER A 184 1.91 21.61 -32.48
N PRO A 185 1.59 22.42 -33.52
CA PRO A 185 2.12 23.79 -33.63
C PRO A 185 1.79 24.69 -32.44
N SER A 186 0.66 24.46 -31.76
CA SER A 186 0.23 25.25 -30.61
C SER A 186 0.77 24.75 -29.27
N TYR A 187 1.65 23.74 -29.27
CA TYR A 187 2.25 23.19 -28.05
C TYR A 187 3.12 24.20 -27.31
N ALA A 188 3.88 25.04 -28.03
CA ALA A 188 4.68 26.10 -27.41
C ALA A 188 3.82 27.13 -26.67
N SER A 189 2.64 27.46 -27.21
CA SER A 189 1.68 28.34 -26.54
C SER A 189 1.07 27.66 -25.31
N PHE A 190 0.77 26.36 -25.40
CA PHE A 190 0.30 25.56 -24.26
C PHE A 190 1.33 25.57 -23.12
N THR A 191 2.58 25.23 -23.39
CA THR A 191 3.63 25.19 -22.36
C THR A 191 3.91 26.56 -21.76
N ALA A 192 3.86 27.63 -22.56
CA ALA A 192 3.98 29.00 -22.07
C ALA A 192 2.83 29.39 -21.13
N MET A 193 1.58 29.00 -21.45
CA MET A 193 0.44 29.20 -20.57
C MET A 193 0.59 28.42 -19.27
N VAL A 194 0.98 27.14 -19.33
CA VAL A 194 1.21 26.31 -18.14
C VAL A 194 2.30 26.92 -17.25
N ALA A 195 3.40 27.41 -17.83
CA ALA A 195 4.47 28.07 -17.08
C ALA A 195 3.98 29.33 -16.35
N LYS A 196 3.08 30.12 -16.96
CA LYS A 196 2.45 31.28 -16.29
C LYS A 196 1.58 30.85 -15.11
N LEU A 197 0.79 29.79 -15.27
CA LEU A 197 -0.04 29.26 -14.18
C LEU A 197 0.81 28.74 -13.02
N GLN A 198 1.92 28.07 -13.31
CA GLN A 198 2.86 27.62 -12.29
C GLN A 198 3.52 28.80 -11.56
N ALA A 199 3.97 29.82 -12.28
CA ALA A 199 4.54 31.03 -11.66
C ALA A 199 3.53 31.76 -10.77
N ALA A 200 2.25 31.79 -11.16
CA ALA A 200 1.18 32.31 -10.31
C ALA A 200 0.96 31.43 -9.07
N GLN A 201 1.09 30.10 -9.19
CA GLN A 201 1.01 29.19 -8.04
C GLN A 201 2.15 29.43 -7.06
N ASP A 202 3.38 29.53 -7.57
CA ASP A 202 4.60 29.70 -6.77
C ASP A 202 4.61 31.05 -6.01
N THR A 203 3.94 32.07 -6.55
CA THR A 203 3.77 33.39 -5.93
C THR A 203 2.51 33.52 -5.09
N GLY A 204 1.70 32.46 -4.96
CA GLY A 204 0.43 32.49 -4.21
C GLY A 204 -0.68 33.29 -4.87
N GLN A 205 -0.54 33.63 -6.15
CA GLN A 205 -1.51 34.38 -6.96
C GLN A 205 -2.46 33.50 -7.75
N LEU A 206 -2.31 32.17 -7.67
CA LEU A 206 -3.23 31.22 -8.26
C LEU A 206 -4.35 30.88 -7.27
N SER A 207 -5.59 31.09 -7.68
CA SER A 207 -6.75 30.73 -6.88
C SER A 207 -7.88 30.18 -7.73
N VAL A 208 -8.69 29.31 -7.11
CA VAL A 208 -9.93 28.82 -7.70
C VAL A 208 -11.05 29.72 -7.20
N VAL A 209 -11.73 30.39 -8.13
CA VAL A 209 -12.83 31.33 -7.83
C VAL A 209 -14.12 30.82 -8.47
N ASN A 210 -15.25 31.19 -7.87
CA ASN A 210 -16.54 31.03 -8.52
C ASN A 210 -16.90 32.37 -9.19
N SER A 211 -17.02 32.36 -10.52
CA SER A 211 -17.40 33.51 -11.33
C SER A 211 -18.73 33.22 -12.00
N ASN A 212 -19.78 33.96 -11.64
CA ASN A 212 -21.14 33.82 -12.18
C ASN A 212 -21.73 32.39 -12.09
N GLY A 213 -21.39 31.63 -11.04
CA GLY A 213 -21.88 30.27 -10.85
C GLY A 213 -21.01 29.18 -11.48
N ALA A 214 -19.97 29.54 -12.25
CA ALA A 214 -19.01 28.62 -12.84
C ALA A 214 -17.65 28.70 -12.13
N LEU A 215 -16.94 27.58 -12.03
CA LEU A 215 -15.57 27.56 -11.54
C LEU A 215 -14.64 28.22 -12.57
N ALA A 216 -13.69 29.01 -12.08
CA ALA A 216 -12.64 29.60 -12.88
C ALA A 216 -11.32 29.57 -12.11
N VAL A 217 -10.23 29.58 -12.87
CA VAL A 217 -8.88 29.71 -12.34
C VAL A 217 -8.47 31.16 -12.53
N MET A 218 -8.12 31.82 -11.44
CA MET A 218 -7.57 33.17 -11.44
C MET A 218 -6.07 33.07 -11.21
N ALA A 219 -5.28 33.54 -12.18
CA ALA A 219 -3.83 33.62 -12.11
C ALA A 219 -3.42 35.09 -12.14
N GLY A 220 -3.23 35.70 -10.96
CA GLY A 220 -3.05 37.15 -10.84
C GLY A 220 -4.31 37.89 -11.29
N THR A 221 -4.24 38.58 -12.43
CA THR A 221 -5.39 39.29 -13.05
C THR A 221 -6.09 38.49 -14.14
N ASP A 222 -5.49 37.38 -14.59
CA ASP A 222 -6.00 36.60 -15.72
C ASP A 222 -7.04 35.59 -15.21
N LEU A 223 -8.29 35.76 -15.66
CA LEU A 223 -9.39 34.84 -15.36
C LEU A 223 -9.55 33.84 -16.51
N ILE A 224 -9.39 32.56 -16.22
CA ILE A 224 -9.59 31.47 -17.19
C ILE A 224 -10.78 30.63 -16.75
N HIS A 225 -11.83 30.59 -17.57
CA HIS A 225 -13.05 29.85 -17.30
C HIS A 225 -12.85 28.33 -17.44
N VAL A 226 -13.59 27.56 -16.65
CA VAL A 226 -13.62 26.08 -16.72
C VAL A 226 -13.86 25.57 -18.14
N ASP A 227 -14.78 26.19 -18.88
CA ASP A 227 -15.19 25.75 -20.22
C ASP A 227 -14.06 25.86 -21.26
N SER A 228 -13.01 26.62 -20.96
CA SER A 228 -11.82 26.69 -21.80
C SER A 228 -10.97 25.41 -21.71
N PHE A 229 -11.09 24.61 -20.64
CA PHE A 229 -10.29 23.41 -20.43
C PHE A 229 -11.03 22.16 -20.89
N GLN A 230 -10.41 21.42 -21.81
CA GLN A 230 -10.79 20.04 -22.10
C GLN A 230 -9.85 19.11 -21.33
N LEU A 231 -10.42 18.35 -20.40
CA LEU A 231 -9.69 17.42 -19.54
C LEU A 231 -9.71 16.01 -20.12
N ARG A 232 -8.68 15.25 -19.79
CA ARG A 232 -8.51 13.84 -20.15
C ARG A 232 -9.29 12.96 -19.18
N SER A 233 -9.69 11.79 -19.65
CA SER A 233 -10.12 10.70 -18.78
C SER A 233 -8.92 10.10 -18.03
N LEU A 234 -9.17 9.28 -17.00
CA LEU A 234 -8.09 8.52 -16.35
C LEU A 234 -7.40 7.57 -17.35
N ALA A 235 -8.17 6.94 -18.24
CA ALA A 235 -7.63 6.09 -19.28
C ALA A 235 -6.68 6.86 -20.22
N ASP A 236 -7.05 8.08 -20.62
CA ASP A 236 -6.22 8.93 -21.47
C ASP A 236 -4.98 9.44 -20.73
N ALA A 237 -5.10 9.81 -19.45
CA ALA A 237 -3.97 10.19 -18.62
C ALA A 237 -2.96 9.02 -18.48
N MET A 238 -3.46 7.80 -18.24
CA MET A 238 -2.64 6.59 -18.22
C MET A 238 -1.99 6.32 -19.59
N PHE A 239 -2.74 6.49 -20.68
CA PHE A 239 -2.20 6.32 -22.04
C PHE A 239 -1.10 7.33 -22.35
N VAL A 240 -1.23 8.58 -21.88
CA VAL A 240 -0.17 9.58 -21.98
C VAL A 240 1.03 9.16 -21.15
N ALA A 241 0.84 8.81 -19.88
CA ALA A 241 1.94 8.36 -19.02
C ALA A 241 2.66 7.14 -19.61
N SER A 242 1.95 6.18 -20.21
CA SER A 242 2.55 4.96 -20.76
C SER A 242 3.44 5.19 -22.00
N LYS A 243 3.59 6.43 -22.50
CA LYS A 243 4.42 6.72 -23.69
C LYS A 243 5.92 6.63 -23.44
N ASN A 244 6.38 6.67 -22.18
CA ASN A 244 7.80 6.60 -21.83
C ASN A 244 8.12 5.31 -21.04
N ILE A 245 7.88 4.18 -21.69
CA ILE A 245 8.20 2.85 -21.16
C ILE A 245 9.31 2.26 -22.03
N GLU A 246 10.42 1.91 -21.38
CA GLU A 246 11.52 1.24 -22.07
C GLU A 246 11.03 -0.09 -22.64
N THR A 247 11.43 -0.39 -23.88
CA THR A 247 11.01 -1.62 -24.55
C THR A 247 12.21 -2.53 -24.75
N PRO A 248 12.19 -3.75 -24.16
CA PRO A 248 13.21 -4.75 -24.45
C PRO A 248 13.32 -5.00 -25.95
N ILE A 249 14.54 -5.21 -26.44
CA ILE A 249 14.82 -5.47 -27.87
C ILE A 249 13.92 -6.60 -28.41
N ALA A 250 13.73 -7.66 -27.63
CA ALA A 250 12.87 -8.79 -27.99
C ALA A 250 11.39 -8.43 -28.22
N HIS A 251 10.92 -7.30 -27.67
CA HIS A 251 9.52 -6.88 -27.70
C HIS A 251 9.26 -5.66 -28.60
N GLN A 252 10.27 -5.15 -29.32
CA GLN A 252 10.12 -3.94 -30.15
C GLN A 252 8.98 -4.04 -31.18
N GLY A 253 8.71 -5.23 -31.74
CA GLY A 253 7.60 -5.45 -32.67
C GLY A 253 6.20 -5.48 -32.05
N ARG A 254 6.10 -5.47 -30.70
CA ARG A 254 4.83 -5.60 -29.95
C ARG A 254 4.43 -4.29 -29.26
N ALA A 255 5.41 -3.42 -28.97
CA ALA A 255 5.22 -2.18 -28.24
C ALA A 255 4.79 -1.01 -29.13
N LYS A 256 4.32 0.07 -28.50
CA LYS A 256 4.15 1.37 -29.17
C LYS A 256 5.52 2.02 -29.41
N ASN A 257 5.79 2.40 -30.66
CA ASN A 257 6.83 3.38 -30.95
C ASN A 257 6.26 4.77 -30.64
N GLY A 258 6.81 5.44 -29.65
CA GLY A 258 6.38 6.78 -29.24
C GLY A 258 7.57 7.60 -28.80
N GLN A 259 7.53 8.91 -29.10
CA GLN A 259 8.43 9.83 -28.43
C GLN A 259 8.06 9.88 -26.95
N SER A 260 9.07 9.71 -26.10
CA SER A 260 8.94 9.92 -24.66
C SER A 260 8.34 11.30 -24.40
N ASN A 261 7.36 11.35 -23.49
CA ASN A 261 6.81 12.59 -22.98
C ASN A 261 7.37 12.97 -21.60
N GLY A 262 8.36 12.23 -21.09
CA GLY A 262 9.02 12.49 -19.82
C GLY A 262 8.13 12.41 -18.57
N GLN A 263 6.88 11.93 -18.69
CA GLN A 263 5.94 11.98 -17.56
C GLN A 263 6.23 10.93 -16.49
N ILE A 264 6.62 9.73 -16.92
CA ILE A 264 7.03 8.65 -16.02
C ILE A 264 8.13 7.86 -16.72
N ASN A 265 9.12 7.39 -16.00
CA ASN A 265 10.19 6.55 -16.51
C ASN A 265 10.03 5.15 -15.94
N ILE A 266 9.72 4.19 -16.80
CA ILE A 266 9.60 2.79 -16.43
C ILE A 266 10.74 2.04 -17.10
N GLN A 267 11.65 1.57 -16.27
CA GLN A 267 12.85 0.82 -16.66
C GLN A 267 12.51 -0.66 -16.84
N VAL A 268 13.30 -1.35 -17.66
CA VAL A 268 13.17 -2.80 -17.82
C VAL A 268 14.45 -3.54 -17.46
N SER A 269 14.29 -4.61 -16.68
CA SER A 269 15.38 -5.49 -16.26
C SER A 269 14.99 -6.97 -16.41
N ARG A 270 16.01 -7.84 -16.48
CA ARG A 270 15.83 -9.30 -16.52
C ARG A 270 15.63 -9.90 -15.13
N ASP A 271 16.27 -9.29 -14.14
CA ASP A 271 16.20 -9.70 -12.74
C ASP A 271 15.32 -8.74 -11.95
N ALA A 272 14.74 -9.22 -10.84
CA ALA A 272 13.92 -8.38 -9.98
C ALA A 272 14.75 -7.19 -9.44
N PRO A 273 14.24 -5.95 -9.51
CA PRO A 273 14.96 -4.78 -9.03
C PRO A 273 15.12 -4.83 -7.51
N ARG A 274 16.30 -4.44 -7.02
CA ARG A 274 16.61 -4.43 -5.58
C ARG A 274 16.05 -3.19 -4.85
N ASP A 275 16.05 -2.04 -5.52
CA ASP A 275 15.55 -0.78 -4.98
C ASP A 275 14.64 -0.12 -6.01
N ALA A 276 13.34 -0.26 -5.81
CA ALA A 276 12.30 0.29 -6.67
C ALA A 276 11.09 0.65 -5.81
N VAL A 277 10.41 1.74 -6.16
CA VAL A 277 9.12 2.08 -5.54
C VAL A 277 8.09 0.98 -5.80
N VAL A 278 8.08 0.49 -7.03
CA VAL A 278 7.17 -0.54 -7.48
C VAL A 278 7.78 -1.26 -8.68
N TRP A 279 7.49 -2.55 -8.78
CA TRP A 279 7.87 -3.36 -9.93
C TRP A 279 6.80 -4.41 -10.23
N VAL A 280 6.73 -4.83 -11.49
CA VAL A 280 5.85 -5.90 -11.95
C VAL A 280 6.59 -6.79 -12.94
N GLN A 281 6.30 -8.09 -12.91
CA GLN A 281 6.79 -9.01 -13.94
C GLN A 281 5.77 -9.08 -15.08
N TYR A 282 6.24 -8.93 -16.32
CA TYR A 282 5.40 -9.04 -17.51
C TYR A 282 6.21 -9.65 -18.65
N SER A 283 5.70 -10.73 -19.25
CA SER A 283 6.35 -11.45 -20.35
C SER A 283 7.84 -11.76 -20.11
N GLY A 284 8.17 -12.27 -18.92
CA GLY A 284 9.53 -12.69 -18.54
C GLY A 284 10.52 -11.55 -18.24
N HIS A 285 10.05 -10.30 -18.18
CA HIS A 285 10.86 -9.13 -17.82
C HIS A 285 10.24 -8.39 -16.62
N TYR A 286 11.06 -7.64 -15.90
CA TYR A 286 10.62 -6.79 -14.79
C TYR A 286 10.55 -5.35 -15.25
N PHE A 287 9.40 -4.72 -15.06
CA PHE A 287 9.17 -3.31 -15.30
C PHE A 287 9.14 -2.61 -13.94
N SER A 288 9.86 -1.50 -13.78
CA SER A 288 10.00 -0.85 -12.47
C SER A 288 10.17 0.65 -12.55
N ILE A 289 9.79 1.32 -11.46
CA ILE A 289 10.07 2.73 -11.21
C ILE A 289 11.10 2.79 -10.08
N ASP A 290 12.24 3.43 -10.38
CA ASP A 290 13.35 3.59 -9.45
C ASP A 290 12.92 4.43 -8.22
N ASN A 291 13.46 4.12 -7.05
CA ASN A 291 13.09 4.80 -5.81
C ASN A 291 13.59 6.25 -5.72
N THR A 292 14.64 6.58 -6.47
CA THR A 292 15.24 7.91 -6.58
C THR A 292 14.56 8.80 -7.63
N ASP A 293 13.71 8.23 -8.49
CA ASP A 293 13.01 8.95 -9.54
C ASP A 293 11.76 9.66 -8.99
N ILE A 294 11.97 10.85 -8.41
CA ILE A 294 10.91 11.68 -7.84
C ILE A 294 9.84 12.07 -8.88
N PRO A 295 10.19 12.57 -10.10
CA PRO A 295 9.18 12.89 -11.10
C PRO A 295 8.26 11.72 -11.46
N SER A 296 8.79 10.50 -11.57
CA SER A 296 7.98 9.30 -11.84
C SER A 296 7.10 8.93 -10.65
N LYS A 297 7.59 9.11 -9.42
CA LYS A 297 6.81 8.89 -8.19
C LYS A 297 5.63 9.85 -8.10
N ASP A 298 5.83 11.13 -8.44
CA ASP A 298 4.77 12.13 -8.44
C ASP A 298 3.70 11.80 -9.48
N THR A 299 4.10 11.40 -10.69
CA THR A 299 3.15 10.97 -11.73
C THR A 299 2.37 9.72 -11.33
N LEU A 300 3.04 8.70 -10.77
CA LEU A 300 2.37 7.51 -10.25
C LEU A 300 1.38 7.88 -9.14
N ALA A 301 1.80 8.72 -8.19
CA ALA A 301 0.95 9.17 -7.09
C ALA A 301 -0.27 9.96 -7.59
N LEU A 302 -0.12 10.80 -8.61
CA LEU A 302 -1.23 11.52 -9.22
C LEU A 302 -2.24 10.58 -9.89
N LEU A 303 -1.77 9.60 -10.68
CA LEU A 303 -2.63 8.57 -11.29
C LEU A 303 -3.37 7.76 -10.22
N MET A 304 -2.69 7.38 -9.15
CA MET A 304 -3.28 6.68 -8.01
C MET A 304 -4.33 7.52 -7.30
N GLN A 305 -4.07 8.81 -7.10
CA GLN A 305 -5.02 9.72 -6.47
C GLN A 305 -6.27 9.90 -7.33
N LEU A 306 -6.12 10.07 -8.65
CA LEU A 306 -7.24 10.15 -9.58
C LEU A 306 -8.07 8.87 -9.62
N PHE A 307 -7.41 7.72 -9.62
CA PHE A 307 -8.09 6.42 -9.55
C PHE A 307 -8.95 6.30 -8.29
N ARG A 308 -8.46 6.80 -7.14
CA ARG A 308 -9.19 6.81 -5.87
C ARG A 308 -10.34 7.81 -5.84
N ILE A 309 -10.16 9.02 -6.39
CA ILE A 309 -11.19 10.06 -6.41
C ILE A 309 -12.36 9.68 -7.34
N GLN A 310 -12.06 9.08 -8.49
CA GLN A 310 -13.08 8.67 -9.47
C GLN A 310 -13.78 7.36 -9.11
N ALA A 311 -13.26 6.63 -8.12
CA ALA A 311 -13.88 5.41 -7.65
C ALA A 311 -15.28 5.71 -7.09
N ALA A 312 -16.28 4.97 -7.57
CA ALA A 312 -17.58 4.97 -6.93
C ALA A 312 -17.42 4.47 -5.47
N PRO A 313 -18.27 4.95 -4.53
CA PRO A 313 -18.29 4.41 -3.18
C PRO A 313 -18.43 2.88 -3.24
N SER A 314 -17.52 2.14 -2.62
CA SER A 314 -17.61 0.68 -2.60
C SER A 314 -18.89 0.26 -1.87
N THR A 315 -19.64 -0.68 -2.45
CA THR A 315 -20.86 -1.28 -1.85
C THR A 315 -20.55 -2.22 -0.67
N GLY A 316 -19.44 -1.98 0.02
CA GLY A 316 -18.79 -2.81 1.01
C GLY A 316 -17.36 -2.33 1.12
N ALA A 317 -17.11 -1.34 1.98
CA ALA A 317 -15.75 -0.95 2.29
C ALA A 317 -15.02 -2.16 2.93
N PRO A 318 -13.73 -2.36 2.65
CA PRO A 318 -12.98 -3.41 3.32
C PRO A 318 -12.99 -3.14 4.83
N LEU A 319 -13.82 -3.89 5.56
CA LEU A 319 -13.94 -3.78 7.00
C LEU A 319 -12.82 -4.61 7.62
N LEU A 320 -11.74 -3.94 8.04
CA LEU A 320 -10.75 -4.56 8.91
C LEU A 320 -11.42 -4.78 10.28
N THR A 321 -11.85 -6.00 10.55
CA THR A 321 -12.35 -6.37 11.87
C THR A 321 -11.15 -6.79 12.72
N ILE A 322 -10.66 -5.87 13.55
CA ILE A 322 -9.68 -6.19 14.59
C ILE A 322 -10.46 -6.80 15.76
N PRO A 323 -10.23 -8.07 16.15
CA PRO A 323 -10.86 -8.61 17.33
C PRO A 323 -10.38 -7.83 18.57
N ALA A 324 -11.30 -7.11 19.22
CA ALA A 324 -11.04 -6.56 20.54
C ALA A 324 -11.15 -7.70 21.55
N ARG A 325 -10.07 -7.98 22.27
CA ARG A 325 -10.07 -8.78 23.49
C ARG A 325 -9.51 -7.94 24.63
#